data_AF-A0A1T0CHU4-F1
#
_entry.id   AF-A0A1T0CHU4-F1
#
_cell.length_a   1.000
_cell.length_b   1.000
_cell.length_c   1.000
_cell.angle_alpha   90.00
_cell.angle_beta   90.00
_cell.angle_gamma   90.00
#
_symmetry.space_group_name_H-M   'P 1'
#
loop_
_entity.id
_entity.type
_entity.pdbx_description
1 polymer ?
#
loop_
_entity_poly.entity_id
_entity_poly.type
_entity_poly.pdbx_seq_one_letter_code
_entity_poly.pdbx_strand_id
1 'polypeptide(L)'
;MNDITIVTAFFDIGRGNISTEHYPSYLKRTTNTYFEYFSYLATLDNNMVIFTEEKFKEKILTMRKSRPTTVICLNIFKKFNHILAKIADIQSNHEFLSNISQELSKNIEYWNSQYVLVTNLKTYFVNYAIILLMMTKVFL
;
A
#
# COMPACT_ATOMS: atom_id res chain seq x y z
N MET A 1 18.46 23.37 0.55
CA MET A 1 17.34 22.82 1.34
C MET A 1 17.44 21.31 1.28
N ASN A 2 17.29 20.59 2.40
CA ASN A 2 17.21 19.13 2.36
C ASN A 2 15.88 18.73 1.73
N ASP A 3 15.90 18.33 0.45
CA ASP A 3 14.69 17.90 -0.27
C ASP A 3 14.13 16.61 0.37
N ILE A 4 13.02 16.77 1.08
CA ILE A 4 12.27 15.65 1.65
C ILE A 4 11.58 14.91 0.49
N THR A 5 11.86 13.62 0.37
CA THR A 5 11.16 12.73 -0.58
C THR A 5 10.02 12.02 0.12
N ILE A 6 8.84 12.03 -0.49
CA ILE A 6 7.66 11.32 0.01
C ILE A 6 7.57 9.97 -0.70
N VAL A 7 7.49 8.90 0.08
CA VAL A 7 7.26 7.54 -0.45
C VAL A 7 5.83 7.13 -0.12
N THR A 8 5.07 6.73 -1.13
CA THR A 8 3.69 6.27 -0.96
C THR A 8 3.37 5.11 -1.89
N ALA A 9 2.20 4.48 -1.70
CA ALA A 9 1.79 3.32 -2.46
C ALA A 9 0.27 3.25 -2.69
N PHE A 10 -0.13 2.72 -3.85
CA PHE A 10 -1.52 2.48 -4.25
C PHE A 10 -1.70 1.05 -4.76
N PHE A 11 -2.35 0.22 -3.95
CA PHE A 11 -2.72 -1.15 -4.32
C PHE A 11 -4.18 -1.38 -3.99
N ASP A 12 -4.93 -1.87 -4.97
CA ASP A 12 -6.30 -2.30 -4.76
C ASP A 12 -6.31 -3.70 -4.17
N ILE A 13 -6.54 -3.74 -2.86
CA ILE A 13 -6.64 -4.98 -2.07
C ILE A 13 -8.11 -5.38 -1.82
N GLY A 14 -9.05 -4.85 -2.61
CA GLY A 14 -10.48 -5.18 -2.49
C GLY A 14 -11.19 -4.59 -1.26
N ARG A 15 -10.59 -3.63 -0.55
CA ARG A 15 -11.25 -2.96 0.60
C ARG A 15 -12.57 -2.26 0.23
N GLY A 16 -12.75 -1.88 -1.03
CA GLY A 16 -14.00 -1.32 -1.53
C GLY A 16 -15.17 -2.31 -1.51
N ASN A 17 -14.89 -3.61 -1.42
CA ASN A 17 -15.88 -4.69 -1.45
C ASN A 17 -16.23 -5.24 -0.06
N ILE A 18 -15.61 -4.72 1.01
CA ILE A 18 -15.90 -5.16 2.38
C ILE A 18 -17.33 -4.76 2.74
N SER A 19 -18.13 -5.72 3.21
CA SER A 19 -19.50 -5.48 3.70
C SER A 19 -19.46 -4.62 4.96
N THR A 20 -20.38 -3.66 5.05
CA THR A 20 -20.56 -2.81 6.23
C THR A 20 -21.64 -3.34 7.18
N GLU A 21 -22.24 -4.49 6.87
CA GLU A 21 -23.29 -5.11 7.69
C GLU A 21 -22.71 -5.76 8.95
N HIS A 22 -21.55 -6.41 8.82
CA HIS A 22 -20.90 -7.14 9.90
C HIS A 22 -19.57 -6.52 10.34
N TYR A 23 -19.05 -5.55 9.58
CA TYR A 23 -17.78 -4.90 9.84
C TYR A 23 -17.93 -3.37 9.96
N PRO A 24 -17.07 -2.71 10.75
CA PRO A 24 -17.10 -1.25 10.87
C PRO A 24 -16.96 -0.56 9.51
N SER A 25 -17.75 0.49 9.29
CA SER A 25 -17.80 1.22 8.01
C SER A 25 -16.45 1.77 7.56
N TYR A 26 -15.58 2.15 8.51
CA TYR A 26 -14.23 2.66 8.22
C TYR A 26 -13.31 1.62 7.56
N LEU A 27 -13.64 0.33 7.62
CA LEU A 27 -12.90 -0.73 6.93
C LEU A 27 -13.15 -0.71 5.42
N LYS A 28 -14.32 -0.25 4.97
CA LYS A 28 -14.61 -0.07 3.56
C LYS A 28 -13.93 1.20 3.05
N ARG A 29 -12.91 1.05 2.21
CA ARG A 29 -12.27 2.16 1.50
C ARG A 29 -12.05 1.76 0.06
N THR A 30 -12.61 2.55 -0.85
CA THR A 30 -12.41 2.35 -2.27
C THR A 30 -11.08 2.95 -2.71
N THR A 31 -10.59 2.52 -3.86
CA THR A 31 -9.43 3.14 -4.49
C THR A 31 -9.67 4.63 -4.77
N ASN A 32 -10.90 5.03 -5.11
CA ASN A 32 -11.25 6.43 -5.31
C ASN A 32 -11.10 7.26 -4.03
N THR A 33 -11.52 6.73 -2.88
CA THR A 33 -11.32 7.38 -1.58
C THR A 33 -9.83 7.67 -1.31
N TYR A 34 -8.93 6.74 -1.65
CA TYR A 34 -7.49 6.99 -1.53
C TYR A 34 -6.97 8.02 -2.53
N PHE A 35 -7.49 8.04 -3.75
CA PHE A 35 -7.15 9.07 -4.73
C PHE A 35 -7.66 10.45 -4.33
N GLU A 36 -8.82 10.55 -3.68
CA GLU A 36 -9.31 11.82 -3.11
C GLU A 36 -8.34 12.34 -2.05
N TYR A 37 -7.90 11.50 -1.12
CA TYR A 37 -6.89 11.89 -0.13
C TYR A 37 -5.55 12.25 -0.78
N PHE A 38 -5.15 11.49 -1.80
CA PHE A 38 -3.92 11.77 -2.54
C PHE A 38 -4.00 13.08 -3.33
N SER A 39 -5.18 13.54 -3.74
CA SER A 39 -5.30 14.78 -4.53
C SER A 39 -4.71 15.99 -3.81
N TYR A 40 -4.82 16.04 -2.48
CA TYR A 40 -4.20 17.07 -1.66
C TYR A 40 -2.67 16.93 -1.63
N LEU A 41 -2.16 15.72 -1.37
CA LEU A 41 -0.72 15.44 -1.37
C LEU A 41 -0.07 15.65 -2.74
N ALA A 42 -0.78 15.35 -3.82
CA ALA A 42 -0.29 15.46 -5.19
C ALA A 42 0.07 16.91 -5.59
N THR A 43 -0.42 17.91 -4.85
CA THR A 43 -0.10 19.33 -5.07
C THR A 43 1.28 19.75 -4.56
N LEU A 44 1.92 18.95 -3.70
CA LEU A 44 3.22 19.25 -3.10
C LEU A 44 4.35 19.14 -4.13
N ASP A 45 5.30 20.07 -4.12
CA ASP A 45 6.42 20.06 -5.08
C ASP A 45 7.54 19.09 -4.69
N ASN A 46 7.41 18.40 -3.56
CA ASN A 46 8.33 17.34 -3.13
C ASN A 46 8.49 16.26 -4.19
N ASN A 47 9.71 15.72 -4.29
CA ASN A 47 9.96 14.46 -4.97
C ASN A 47 9.07 13.36 -4.38
N MET A 48 8.37 12.61 -5.24
CA MET A 48 7.56 11.47 -4.82
C MET A 48 8.04 10.18 -5.47
N VAL A 49 8.18 9.12 -4.69
CA VAL A 49 8.33 7.75 -5.18
C VAL A 49 7.05 6.99 -4.87
N ILE A 50 6.35 6.54 -5.90
CA ILE A 50 5.01 5.97 -5.79
C ILE A 50 5.01 4.54 -6.32
N PHE A 51 4.75 3.58 -5.43
CA PHE A 51 4.62 2.17 -5.78
C PHE A 51 3.17 1.83 -6.09
N THR A 52 2.89 1.19 -7.22
CA THR A 52 1.49 1.01 -7.64
C THR A 52 1.28 -0.18 -8.58
N GLU A 53 0.02 -0.50 -8.86
CA GLU A 53 -0.38 -1.33 -10.00
C GLU A 53 -0.37 -0.52 -11.31
N GLU A 54 -0.13 -1.20 -12.44
CA GLU A 54 -0.04 -0.56 -13.77
C GLU A 54 -1.27 0.28 -14.12
N LYS A 55 -2.48 -0.24 -13.79
CA LYS A 55 -3.77 0.42 -14.04
C LYS A 55 -3.92 1.81 -13.40
N PHE A 56 -3.10 2.15 -12.41
CA PHE A 56 -3.17 3.41 -11.68
C PHE A 56 -2.10 4.42 -12.09
N LYS A 57 -1.09 4.00 -12.86
CA LYS A 57 0.05 4.83 -13.23
C LYS A 57 -0.36 6.14 -13.90
N GLU A 58 -1.16 6.06 -14.96
CA GLU A 58 -1.60 7.24 -15.73
C GLU A 58 -2.41 8.21 -14.86
N LYS A 59 -3.29 7.69 -14.00
CA LYS A 59 -4.06 8.52 -13.07
C LYS A 59 -3.14 9.28 -12.10
N ILE A 60 -2.14 8.60 -11.53
CA ILE A 60 -1.16 9.21 -10.63
C ILE A 60 -0.35 10.30 -11.33
N LEU A 61 0.18 10.00 -12.53
CA LEU A 61 0.95 10.96 -13.32
C LEU A 61 0.11 12.18 -13.69
N THR A 62 -1.15 11.97 -14.08
CA THR A 62 -2.09 13.07 -14.37
C THR A 62 -2.31 13.97 -13.15
N MET A 63 -2.50 13.39 -11.97
CA MET A 63 -2.65 14.14 -10.72
C MET A 63 -1.38 14.92 -10.33
N ARG A 64 -0.20 14.36 -10.63
CA ARG A 64 1.10 14.98 -10.35
C ARG A 64 1.53 16.02 -11.39
N LYS A 65 0.99 15.97 -12.61
CA LYS A 65 1.35 16.85 -13.73
C LYS A 65 2.86 16.77 -14.00
N SER A 66 3.54 17.91 -14.06
CA SER A 66 5.00 18.02 -14.26
C SER A 66 5.81 17.91 -12.97
N ARG A 67 5.20 17.65 -11.81
CA ARG A 67 5.93 17.62 -10.54
C ARG A 67 6.83 16.38 -10.45
N PRO A 68 8.01 16.49 -9.80
CA PRO A 68 8.95 15.38 -9.68
C PRO A 68 8.30 14.13 -9.09
N THR A 69 8.21 13.07 -9.89
CA THR A 69 7.51 11.84 -9.54
C THR A 69 8.17 10.65 -10.21
N THR A 70 8.54 9.64 -9.43
CA THR A 70 8.95 8.33 -9.90
C THR A 70 7.84 7.33 -9.58
N VAL A 71 7.23 6.74 -10.61
CA VAL A 71 6.19 5.73 -10.44
C VAL A 71 6.77 4.35 -10.73
N ILE A 72 6.70 3.44 -9.76
CA ILE A 72 7.20 2.07 -9.86
C ILE A 72 5.99 1.14 -9.89
N CYS A 73 5.76 0.52 -11.05
CA CYS A 73 4.66 -0.42 -11.22
C CYS A 73 5.12 -1.84 -10.91
N LEU A 74 4.36 -2.55 -10.07
CA LEU A 74 4.63 -3.94 -9.72
C LEU A 74 3.36 -4.66 -9.30
N ASN A 75 3.29 -5.96 -9.60
CA ASN A 75 2.29 -6.84 -9.04
C ASN A 75 2.81 -7.44 -7.71
N ILE A 76 2.40 -6.85 -6.59
CA ILE A 76 2.83 -7.28 -5.25
C ILE A 76 2.36 -8.69 -4.90
N PHE A 77 1.18 -9.10 -5.38
CA PHE A 77 0.64 -10.43 -5.09
C PHE A 77 1.40 -11.53 -5.81
N LYS A 78 1.88 -11.25 -7.03
CA LYS A 78 2.78 -12.14 -7.76
C LYS A 78 4.18 -12.16 -7.14
N LYS A 79 4.76 -10.99 -6.88
CA LYS A 79 6.14 -10.87 -6.38
C LYS A 79 6.31 -11.43 -4.96
N PHE A 80 5.34 -11.21 -4.09
CA PHE A 80 5.38 -11.61 -2.69
C PHE A 80 4.40 -12.75 -2.38
N ASN A 81 4.06 -13.58 -3.37
CA ASN A 81 3.11 -14.68 -3.23
C ASN A 81 3.47 -15.62 -2.06
N HIS A 82 4.75 -15.93 -1.88
CA HIS A 82 5.21 -16.78 -0.79
C HIS A 82 4.98 -16.16 0.60
N ILE A 83 5.08 -14.84 0.74
CA ILE A 83 4.78 -14.13 2.00
C ILE A 83 3.27 -14.07 2.19
N LEU A 84 2.52 -13.79 1.12
CA LEU A 84 1.05 -13.75 1.14
C LEU A 84 0.47 -15.09 1.59
N ALA A 85 1.00 -16.20 1.08
CA ALA A 85 0.63 -17.55 1.48
C ALA A 85 0.89 -17.78 2.98
N LYS A 86 2.10 -17.45 3.48
CA LYS A 86 2.41 -17.56 4.91
C LYS A 86 1.48 -16.74 5.81
N ILE A 87 1.12 -15.52 5.39
CA ILE A 87 0.16 -14.69 6.11
C ILE A 87 -1.21 -15.39 6.15
N ALA A 88 -1.66 -15.92 5.01
CA ALA A 88 -2.94 -16.64 4.93
C ALA A 88 -2.95 -17.92 5.78
N ASP A 89 -1.83 -18.65 5.82
CA ASP A 89 -1.68 -19.84 6.67
C ASP A 89 -1.81 -19.50 8.15
N ILE A 90 -1.24 -18.37 8.60
CA ILE A 90 -1.39 -17.89 9.98
C ILE A 90 -2.84 -17.47 10.24
N GLN A 91 -3.46 -16.71 9.34
CA GLN A 91 -4.84 -16.22 9.49
C GLN A 91 -5.89 -17.34 9.42
N SER A 92 -5.54 -18.53 8.95
CA SER A 92 -6.41 -19.72 8.94
C SER A 92 -6.05 -20.75 10.02
N ASN A 93 -4.99 -20.53 10.80
CA ASN A 93 -4.55 -21.44 11.84
C ASN A 93 -5.49 -21.38 13.07
N HIS A 94 -6.11 -22.52 13.40
CA HIS A 94 -7.05 -22.62 14.53
C HIS A 94 -6.45 -22.28 15.88
N GLU A 95 -5.23 -22.71 16.16
CA GLU A 95 -4.55 -22.42 17.43
C GLU A 95 -4.30 -20.91 17.56
N PHE A 96 -3.80 -20.27 16.51
CA PHE A 96 -3.63 -18.82 16.46
C PHE A 96 -4.96 -18.10 16.70
N LEU A 97 -6.00 -18.47 15.94
CA LEU A 97 -7.32 -17.83 16.05
C LEU A 97 -7.97 -18.03 17.42
N SER A 98 -7.78 -19.19 18.05
CA SER A 98 -8.32 -19.49 19.38
C SER A 98 -7.74 -18.62 20.50
N ASN A 99 -6.55 -18.05 20.27
CA ASN A 99 -5.88 -17.16 21.22
C ASN A 99 -6.26 -15.67 21.01
N ILE A 100 -7.15 -15.35 20.08
CA ILE A 100 -7.56 -13.98 19.76
C ILE A 100 -8.94 -13.71 20.37
N SER A 101 -9.09 -12.59 21.08
CA SER A 101 -10.41 -12.21 21.60
C SER A 101 -11.39 -11.91 20.46
N GLN A 102 -12.67 -12.19 20.70
CA GLN A 102 -13.73 -11.97 19.71
C GLN A 102 -13.85 -10.49 19.26
N GLU A 103 -13.42 -9.54 20.10
CA GLU A 103 -13.39 -8.12 19.74
C GLU A 103 -12.29 -7.83 18.73
N LEU A 104 -11.09 -8.39 18.95
CA LEU A 104 -9.93 -8.18 18.09
C LEU A 104 -10.08 -8.90 16.74
N SER A 105 -10.76 -10.05 16.70
CA SER A 105 -10.94 -10.82 15.46
C SER A 105 -11.70 -10.05 14.36
N LYS A 106 -12.38 -8.95 14.70
CA LYS A 106 -13.03 -8.05 13.74
C LYS A 106 -12.03 -7.17 12.97
N ASN A 107 -10.82 -6.98 13.50
CA ASN A 107 -9.79 -6.16 12.86
C ASN A 107 -9.29 -6.83 11.57
N ILE A 108 -9.13 -6.03 10.52
CA ILE A 108 -8.79 -6.50 9.17
C ILE A 108 -7.45 -7.24 9.10
N GLU A 109 -6.56 -6.96 10.04
CA GLU A 109 -5.25 -7.61 10.23
C GLU A 109 -5.36 -9.12 10.52
N TYR A 110 -6.49 -9.60 11.03
CA TYR A 110 -6.64 -11.02 11.39
C TYR A 110 -7.28 -11.88 10.30
N TRP A 111 -7.90 -11.29 9.29
CA TRP A 111 -8.67 -12.04 8.29
C TRP A 111 -8.43 -11.62 6.84
N ASN A 112 -7.69 -10.53 6.58
CA ASN A 112 -7.36 -10.10 5.23
C ASN A 112 -5.84 -10.14 5.00
N SER A 113 -5.38 -11.18 4.29
CA SER A 113 -3.95 -11.42 4.06
C SER A 113 -3.31 -10.34 3.17
N GLN A 114 -4.07 -9.81 2.21
CA GLN A 114 -3.61 -8.74 1.32
C GLN A 114 -3.39 -7.43 2.07
N TYR A 115 -4.26 -7.11 3.04
CA TYR A 115 -4.10 -5.94 3.91
C TYR A 115 -2.81 -6.01 4.72
N VAL A 116 -2.56 -7.16 5.36
CA VAL A 116 -1.36 -7.39 6.16
C VAL A 116 -0.11 -7.33 5.27
N LEU A 117 -0.15 -7.93 4.08
CA LEU A 117 0.94 -7.85 3.11
C LEU A 117 1.28 -6.40 2.76
N VAL A 118 0.29 -5.61 2.31
CA VAL A 118 0.52 -4.20 1.93
C VAL A 118 1.05 -3.38 3.10
N THR A 119 0.54 -3.63 4.31
CA THR A 119 1.01 -2.93 5.51
C THR A 119 2.46 -3.27 5.84
N ASN A 120 2.85 -4.55 5.73
CA ASN A 120 4.24 -4.98 5.92
C ASN A 120 5.20 -4.45 4.85
N LEU A 121 4.72 -4.23 3.62
CA LEU A 121 5.56 -3.73 2.52
C LEU A 121 5.92 -2.24 2.64
N LYS A 122 5.32 -1.47 3.57
CA LYS A 122 5.63 -0.04 3.74
C LYS A 122 7.12 0.22 3.98
N THR A 123 7.73 -0.54 4.88
CA THR A 123 9.16 -0.42 5.20
C THR A 123 10.04 -0.87 4.04
N TYR A 124 9.65 -1.94 3.34
CA TYR A 124 10.31 -2.40 2.11
C TYR A 124 10.32 -1.30 1.03
N PHE A 125 9.20 -0.63 0.80
CA PHE A 125 9.10 0.45 -0.20
C PHE A 125 9.97 1.66 0.14
N VAL A 126 9.99 2.06 1.41
CA VAL A 126 10.87 3.14 1.88
C VAL A 126 12.34 2.77 1.68
N ASN A 127 12.75 1.56 2.10
CA ASN A 127 14.13 1.11 1.94
C ASN A 127 14.54 1.03 0.46
N TYR A 128 13.66 0.49 -0.40
CA TYR A 128 13.89 0.44 -1.84
C TYR A 128 14.06 1.84 -2.44
N ALA A 129 13.20 2.79 -2.06
CA ALA A 129 13.29 4.16 -2.53
C ALA A 129 14.61 4.83 -2.12
N ILE A 130 15.10 4.60 -0.89
CA ILE A 130 16.40 5.09 -0.45
C ILE A 130 17.52 4.55 -1.33
N ILE A 131 17.57 3.23 -1.54
CA ILE A 131 18.61 2.60 -2.37
C ILE A 131 18.56 3.14 -3.80
N LEU A 132 17.37 3.21 -4.40
CA LEU A 132 17.17 3.74 -5.75
C LEU A 132 17.73 5.16 -5.88
N LEU A 133 17.38 6.06 -4.98
CA LEU A 133 17.81 7.46 -5.00
C LEU A 133 19.31 7.61 -4.74
N MET A 134 19.90 6.75 -3.91
CA MET A 134 21.35 6.71 -3.72
C MET A 134 22.06 6.30 -5.02
N MET A 135 21.57 5.28 -5.71
CA MET A 135 22.15 4.84 -6.98
C MET A 135 22.05 5.95 -8.05
N THR A 136 20.92 6.64 -8.16
CA THR A 136 20.76 7.72 -9.17
C THR A 136 21.73 8.89 -8.93
N LYS A 137 22.10 9.17 -7.68
CA LYS A 137 23.05 10.24 -7.33
C LYS A 137 24.53 9.90 -7.61
N VAL A 138 24.88 8.63 -7.77
CA VAL A 138 26.28 8.19 -8.01
C VAL A 138 26.64 8.25 -9.51
N PHE A 139 25.65 8.32 -10.40
CA PHE A 139 25.85 8.35 -11.86
C PHE A 139 25.60 9.74 -12.50
N LEU A 140 25.52 10.80 -11.68
CA LEU A 140 25.43 12.21 -12.09
C LEU A 140 26.59 12.99 -11.46
#